data_AF-A0A9D2EXC8-F1
#
_entry.id   AF-A0A9D2EXC8-F1
#
_cell.length_a   1.000
_cell.length_b   1.000
_cell.length_c   1.000
_cell.angle_alpha   90.00
_cell.angle_beta   90.00
_cell.angle_gamma   90.00
#
_symmetry.space_group_name_H-M   'P 1'
#
loop_
_entity.id
_entity.type
_entity.pdbx_description
1 polymer ?
#
loop_
_entity_poly.entity_id
_entity_poly.type
_entity_poly.pdbx_seq_one_letter_code
_entity_poly.pdbx_strand_id
1 'polypeptide(L)'
;MKPKSEKSIELYNLLLRRGYPEPFCDEVTKNLNTDWTAQRLIGYLSHYQKLKMEDVADEVLAILSDRNRIMKKKRLEEVNARWNQFLCEGFGDEDEEA
;
A
#
# COMPACT_ATOMS: atom_id res chain seq x y z
N MET A 1 15.06 6.16 -2.01
CA MET A 1 13.71 5.56 -2.13
C MET A 1 13.85 4.20 -2.81
N LYS A 2 12.94 3.25 -2.59
CA LYS A 2 12.91 2.01 -3.37
C LYS A 2 12.67 2.35 -4.85
N PRO A 3 13.28 1.62 -5.80
CA PRO A 3 13.02 1.83 -7.23
C PRO A 3 11.53 1.59 -7.55
N LYS A 4 10.99 2.31 -8.55
CA LYS A 4 9.62 2.10 -9.05
C LYS A 4 9.52 0.68 -9.61
N SER A 5 8.42 -0.02 -9.32
CA SER A 5 8.15 -1.33 -9.91
C SER A 5 7.76 -1.22 -11.39
N GLU A 6 7.77 -2.34 -12.12
CA GLU A 6 7.41 -2.37 -13.54
C GLU A 6 5.99 -1.84 -13.79
N LYS A 7 5.01 -2.24 -12.95
CA LYS A 7 3.64 -1.71 -13.05
C LYS A 7 3.52 -0.24 -12.67
N SER A 8 4.38 0.24 -11.76
CA SER A 8 4.42 1.66 -11.43
C SER A 8 4.92 2.50 -12.62
N ILE A 9 5.89 1.99 -13.38
CA ILE A 9 6.34 2.62 -14.64
C ILE A 9 5.24 2.55 -15.71
N GLU A 10 4.52 1.43 -15.83
CA GLU A 10 3.36 1.31 -16.72
C GLU A 10 2.28 2.36 -16.38
N LEU A 11 1.95 2.51 -15.10
CA LEU A 11 1.01 3.51 -14.61
C LEU A 11 1.47 4.93 -14.94
N TYR A 12 2.76 5.24 -14.77
CA TYR A 12 3.33 6.54 -15.13
C TYR A 12 3.09 6.87 -16.60
N ASN A 13 3.45 5.93 -17.49
CA ASN A 13 3.26 6.08 -18.93
C ASN A 13 1.78 6.20 -19.31
N LEU A 14 0.89 5.46 -18.62
CA LEU A 14 -0.55 5.56 -18.83
C LEU A 14 -1.10 6.95 -18.50
N LEU A 15 -0.69 7.53 -17.36
CA LEU A 15 -1.13 8.86 -16.95
C LEU A 15 -0.63 9.94 -17.91
N LEU A 16 0.64 9.87 -18.34
CA LEU A 16 1.18 10.78 -19.36
C LEU A 16 0.43 10.69 -20.68
N ARG A 17 0.13 9.47 -21.16
CA ARG A 17 -0.65 9.25 -22.39
C ARG A 17 -2.07 9.82 -22.31
N ARG A 18 -2.64 9.92 -21.10
CA ARG A 18 -3.95 10.54 -20.85
C ARG A 18 -3.89 12.06 -20.73
N GLY A 19 -2.71 12.66 -20.79
CA GLY A 19 -2.52 14.11 -20.76
C GLY A 19 -2.49 14.71 -19.35
N TYR A 20 -2.28 13.90 -18.31
CA TYR A 20 -2.06 14.44 -16.97
C TYR A 20 -0.67 15.12 -16.88
N PRO A 21 -0.53 16.19 -16.09
CA PRO A 21 0.76 16.87 -15.92
C PRO A 21 1.82 15.94 -15.35
N GLU A 22 3.04 16.04 -15.89
CA GLU A 22 4.18 15.23 -15.46
C GLU A 22 4.43 15.27 -13.94
N PRO A 23 4.39 16.44 -13.25
CA PRO A 23 4.56 16.49 -11.79
C PRO A 23 3.51 15.66 -11.03
N PHE A 24 2.29 15.59 -11.55
CA PHE A 24 1.23 14.78 -10.95
C PHE A 24 1.49 13.29 -11.18
N CYS A 25 1.86 12.89 -12.40
CA CYS A 25 2.22 11.51 -12.73
C CYS A 25 3.37 10.98 -11.85
N ASP A 26 4.37 11.82 -11.62
CA ASP A 26 5.50 11.49 -10.76
C ASP A 26 5.08 11.30 -9.30
N GLU A 27 4.29 12.22 -8.74
CA GLU A 27 3.87 12.11 -7.34
C GLU A 27 2.94 10.90 -7.13
N VAL A 28 2.05 10.59 -8.08
CA VAL A 28 1.20 9.39 -8.05
C VAL A 28 2.06 8.12 -8.03
N THR A 29 3.00 8.00 -8.97
CA THR A 29 3.79 6.75 -9.13
C THR A 29 4.85 6.59 -8.05
N LYS A 30 5.34 7.69 -7.48
CA LYS A 30 6.19 7.72 -6.29
C LYS A 30 5.49 7.15 -5.06
N ASN A 31 4.20 7.45 -4.88
CA ASN A 31 3.39 6.92 -3.78
C ASN A 31 2.85 5.50 -4.05
N LEU A 32 2.55 5.17 -5.30
CA LEU A 32 2.13 3.86 -5.77
C LEU A 32 3.30 3.09 -6.42
N ASN A 33 4.35 2.87 -5.63
CA ASN A 33 5.63 2.33 -6.10
C ASN A 33 5.72 0.79 -6.14
N THR A 34 4.67 0.09 -5.69
CA THR A 34 4.58 -1.38 -5.74
C THR A 34 3.59 -1.82 -6.80
N ASP A 35 3.79 -3.03 -7.33
CA ASP A 35 2.89 -3.58 -8.36
C ASP A 35 1.45 -3.68 -7.85
N TRP A 36 1.26 -4.09 -6.59
CA TRP A 36 -0.07 -4.20 -5.99
C TRP A 36 -0.81 -2.85 -5.97
N THR A 37 -0.16 -1.78 -5.54
CA THR A 37 -0.76 -0.44 -5.51
C THR A 37 -0.98 0.13 -6.92
N ALA A 38 -0.01 -0.04 -7.83
CA ALA A 38 -0.09 0.49 -9.19
C ALA A 38 -1.18 -0.23 -10.00
N GLN A 39 -1.29 -1.55 -9.86
CA GLN A 39 -2.29 -2.35 -10.56
C GLN A 39 -3.73 -1.98 -10.14
N ARG A 40 -3.96 -1.61 -8.87
CA ARG A 40 -5.27 -1.10 -8.43
C ARG A 40 -5.66 0.18 -9.17
N LEU A 41 -4.75 1.16 -9.25
CA LEU A 41 -5.05 2.39 -9.96
C LEU A 41 -5.21 2.16 -11.48
N ILE A 42 -4.37 1.30 -12.09
CA ILE A 42 -4.54 0.91 -13.50
C ILE A 42 -5.94 0.29 -13.73
N GLY A 43 -6.38 -0.59 -12.83
CA GLY A 43 -7.71 -1.19 -12.86
C GLY A 43 -8.82 -0.17 -12.70
N TYR A 44 -8.68 0.80 -11.80
CA TYR A 44 -9.65 1.89 -11.68
C TYR A 44 -9.72 2.72 -12.98
N LEU A 45 -8.55 3.14 -13.49
CA LEU A 45 -8.42 3.91 -14.71
C LEU A 45 -8.95 3.19 -15.95
N SER A 46 -8.99 1.86 -15.99
CA SER A 46 -9.54 1.12 -17.14
C SER A 46 -11.06 1.24 -17.27
N HIS A 47 -11.77 1.54 -16.18
CA HIS A 47 -13.24 1.67 -16.17
C HIS A 47 -13.72 3.10 -16.50
N TYR A 48 -12.84 4.10 -16.40
CA TYR A 48 -13.18 5.50 -16.61
C TYR A 48 -12.27 6.16 -17.65
N GLN A 49 -12.89 6.72 -18.69
CA GLN A 49 -12.16 7.31 -19.82
C GLN A 49 -11.73 8.76 -19.60
N LYS A 50 -12.52 9.55 -18.87
CA LYS A 50 -12.25 10.97 -18.59
C LYS A 50 -12.47 11.22 -17.11
N LEU A 51 -11.38 11.24 -16.35
CA LEU A 51 -11.38 11.60 -14.94
C LEU A 51 -10.72 12.96 -14.79
N LYS A 52 -11.17 13.74 -13.81
CA LYS A 52 -10.43 14.92 -13.40
C LYS A 52 -9.25 14.49 -12.54
N MET A 53 -8.30 15.40 -12.34
CA MET A 53 -7.11 15.11 -11.54
C MET A 53 -7.48 14.78 -10.09
N GLU A 54 -8.51 15.45 -9.57
CA GLU A 54 -9.04 15.27 -8.22
C GLU A 54 -9.59 13.85 -8.03
N ASP A 55 -10.33 13.32 -9.01
CA ASP A 55 -10.88 11.96 -8.93
C ASP A 55 -9.77 10.90 -8.90
N VAL A 56 -8.66 11.14 -9.62
CA VAL A 56 -7.49 10.25 -9.60
C VAL A 56 -6.75 10.37 -8.27
N ALA A 57 -6.62 11.58 -7.72
CA ALA A 57 -5.98 11.81 -6.43
C ALA A 57 -6.77 11.15 -5.29
N ASP A 58 -8.09 11.22 -5.31
CA ASP A 58 -8.97 10.58 -4.33
C ASP A 58 -8.79 9.06 -4.33
N GLU A 59 -8.74 8.44 -5.52
CA GLU A 59 -8.48 7.00 -5.64
C GLU A 59 -7.08 6.64 -5.13
N VAL A 60 -6.07 7.45 -5.41
CA VAL A 60 -4.71 7.26 -4.88
C VAL A 60 -4.74 7.27 -3.34
N LEU A 61 -5.43 8.24 -2.72
CA LEU A 61 -5.57 8.32 -1.27
C LEU A 61 -6.33 7.11 -0.70
N ALA A 62 -7.38 6.64 -1.38
CA ALA A 62 -8.12 5.45 -0.99
C ALA A 62 -7.22 4.20 -0.99
N ILE A 63 -6.44 3.98 -2.06
CA ILE A 63 -5.48 2.86 -2.17
C ILE A 63 -4.43 2.93 -1.05
N LEU A 64 -3.89 4.13 -0.76
CA LEU A 64 -2.90 4.32 0.30
C LEU A 64 -3.48 4.05 1.70
N SER A 65 -4.73 4.47 1.94
CA SER A 65 -5.45 4.19 3.18
C SER A 65 -5.66 2.70 3.39
N ASP A 66 -6.10 1.98 2.35
CA ASP A 66 -6.29 0.53 2.40
C ASP A 66 -4.97 -0.22 2.65
N ARG A 67 -3.88 0.20 2.00
CA ARG A 67 -2.54 -0.32 2.27
C ARG A 67 -2.18 -0.19 3.74
N ASN A 68 -2.39 0.99 4.33
CA ASN A 68 -2.06 1.25 5.72
C ASN A 68 -2.94 0.43 6.67
N ARG A 69 -4.22 0.24 6.34
CA ARG A 69 -5.15 -0.61 7.09
C ARG A 69 -4.70 -2.07 7.10
N ILE A 70 -4.27 -2.61 5.96
CA ILE A 70 -3.74 -3.99 5.86
C ILE A 70 -2.47 -4.15 6.70
N MET A 71 -1.55 -3.19 6.63
CA MET A 71 -0.32 -3.22 7.44
C MET A 71 -0.62 -3.18 8.94
N LYS A 72 -1.55 -2.31 9.36
CA LYS A 72 -1.99 -2.23 10.76
C LYS A 72 -2.62 -3.55 11.21
N LYS A 73 -3.48 -4.15 10.38
CA LYS A 73 -4.10 -5.45 10.68
C LYS A 73 -3.04 -6.53 10.89
N LYS A 74 -2.08 -6.69 9.98
CA LYS A 74 -1.00 -7.68 10.10
C LYS A 74 -0.17 -7.50 11.37
N ARG A 75 0.16 -6.27 11.73
CA ARG A 75 0.89 -5.96 12.97
C ARG A 75 0.07 -6.38 14.20
N LEU A 76 -1.23 -6.11 14.21
CA LEU A 76 -2.11 -6.50 15.32
C LEU A 76 -2.25 -8.02 15.42
N GLU A 77 -2.35 -8.71 14.28
CA GLU A 77 -2.37 -10.18 14.23
C GLU A 77 -1.08 -10.79 14.78
N GLU A 78 0.08 -10.21 14.47
CA GLU A 78 1.37 -10.64 15.03
C GLU A 78 1.44 -10.44 16.54
N VAL A 79 1.01 -9.27 17.06
CA VAL A 79 0.98 -9.01 18.50
C VAL A 79 0.03 -9.98 19.20
N ASN A 80 -1.15 -10.21 18.62
CA ASN A 80 -2.13 -11.15 19.17
C ASN A 80 -1.60 -12.60 19.17
N ALA A 81 -0.88 -13.01 18.12
CA ALA A 81 -0.27 -14.33 18.05
C ALA A 81 0.80 -14.51 19.14
N ARG A 82 1.66 -13.50 19.36
CA ARG A 82 2.65 -13.51 20.45
C ARG A 82 2.00 -13.56 21.83
N TRP A 83 0.91 -12.80 22.02
CA TRP A 83 0.15 -12.83 23.27
C TRP A 83 -0.49 -14.20 23.52
N ASN A 84 -1.08 -14.81 22.50
CA ASN A 84 -1.64 -16.16 22.61
C ASN A 84 -0.56 -17.21 22.90
N GLN A 85 0.61 -17.08 22.26
CA GLN A 85 1.75 -17.94 22.56
C GLN A 85 2.15 -17.83 24.04
N PHE A 86 2.30 -16.61 24.53
CA PHE A 86 2.59 -16.33 25.93
C PHE A 86 1.55 -16.94 26.89
N LEU A 87 0.25 -16.81 26.59
CA LEU A 87 -0.81 -17.41 27.41
C LEU A 87 -0.77 -18.94 27.42
N CYS A 88 -0.36 -19.57 26.31
CA CYS A 88 -0.26 -21.02 26.21
C CYS A 88 0.99 -21.59 26.88
N GLU A 89 2.12 -20.89 26.78
CA GLU A 89 3.43 -21.36 27.25
C GLU A 89 3.75 -20.89 28.69
N GLY A 90 3.07 -19.85 29.19
CA GLY A 90 3.35 -19.23 30.50
C GLY A 90 4.52 -18.24 30.43
N PHE A 91 4.82 -17.56 31.55
CA PHE A 91 6.17 -17.04 31.74
C PHE A 91 7.03 -18.27 32.01
N GLY A 92 7.98 -18.59 31.13
CA GLY A 92 8.93 -19.67 31.41
C GLY A 92 9.47 -19.47 32.83
N ASP A 93 9.43 -20.54 33.63
CA ASP A 93 9.85 -20.49 35.02
C ASP A 93 11.22 -19.81 35.09
N GLU A 94 11.26 -18.59 35.65
CA GLU A 94 12.52 -18.01 36.09
C GLU A 94 12.95 -18.90 37.24
N ASP A 95 13.85 -19.85 36.96
CA ASP A 95 14.48 -20.68 37.97
C ASP A 95 14.99 -19.77 39.10
N GLU A 96 14.26 -19.76 40.22
CA GLU A 96 14.68 -19.24 41.50
C GLU A 96 15.90 -20.05 41.97
N GLU A 97 17.10 -19.71 41.50
CA GLU A 97 18.33 -20.10 42.20
C GLU A 97 18.53 -19.17 43.40
N ALA A 98 18.01 -19.59 44.55
CA ALA A 98 18.29 -19.08 45.89
C ALA A 98 19.03 -20.13 46.74
#